data_AF-A0A2N2V389-F1
#
_entry.id   AF-A0A2N2V389-F1
#
_cell.length_a   1.000
_cell.length_b   1.000
_cell.length_c   1.000
_cell.angle_alpha   90.00
_cell.angle_beta   90.00
_cell.angle_gamma   90.00
#
_symmetry.space_group_name_H-M   'P 1'
#
loop_
_entity.id
_entity.type
_entity.pdbx_description
1 polymer ?
#
loop_
_entity_poly.entity_id
_entity_poly.type
_entity_poly.pdbx_seq_one_letter_code
_entity_poly.pdbx_strand_id
1 'polypeptide(L)'
;CATEFLDTITPQYTADLIAWGAIGARTTESQVHRELASGLSCPVGFKNGTDGNMRIAVDAIRSANSPHHFLSVTKSGHTAIVSTVGNEDCHVILRGGKEPNFDPVSVDAACTEIAKAGLAARLMVDFSHGNSRKQFKLQLEVSDSVAAQLAGGEERIVGVMVESHLVEGRQDLSPEKELTYGQSITDACINWDDSLKVLDQLAAAVRARRVAEAAE
;
A
#
# COMPACT_ATOMS: atom_id res chain seq x y z
N CYS A 1 -2.92 11.71 7.19
CA CYS A 1 -2.98 11.35 5.75
C CYS A 1 -2.05 10.17 5.49
N ALA A 2 -2.04 9.64 4.27
CA ALA A 2 -1.14 8.57 3.83
C ALA A 2 -0.25 9.08 2.67
N THR A 3 0.98 8.59 2.56
CA THR A 3 1.88 8.94 1.44
C THR A 3 2.87 7.83 1.13
N GLU A 4 3.48 7.88 -0.06
CA GLU A 4 4.71 7.13 -0.35
C GLU A 4 5.93 7.91 0.18
N PHE A 5 6.84 7.22 0.86
CA PHE A 5 8.15 7.75 1.26
C PHE A 5 9.21 7.30 0.26
N LEU A 6 9.31 8.03 -0.84
CA LEU A 6 10.25 7.74 -1.93
C LEU A 6 11.63 8.36 -1.74
N ASP A 7 11.66 9.60 -1.27
CA ASP A 7 12.91 10.31 -0.98
C ASP A 7 13.23 10.18 0.52
N THR A 8 14.52 10.11 0.87
CA THR A 8 14.98 9.84 2.24
C THR A 8 15.26 11.11 3.05
N ILE A 9 15.09 12.29 2.44
CA ILE A 9 15.31 13.60 3.05
C ILE A 9 13.96 14.28 3.34
N THR A 10 13.03 14.24 2.39
CA THR A 10 11.66 14.79 2.53
C THR A 10 10.89 14.35 3.79
N PRO A 11 11.08 13.14 4.37
CA PRO A 11 10.35 12.76 5.58
C PRO A 11 10.61 13.71 6.76
N GLN A 12 11.79 14.35 6.84
CA GLN A 12 12.08 15.32 7.92
C GLN A 12 11.15 16.54 7.92
N TYR A 13 10.49 16.82 6.80
CA TYR A 13 9.65 18.00 6.60
C TYR A 13 8.15 17.71 6.73
N THR A 14 7.75 16.45 6.60
CA THR A 14 6.33 16.08 6.46
C THR A 14 5.89 14.89 7.30
N ALA A 15 6.82 14.05 7.79
CA ALA A 15 6.46 12.77 8.41
C ALA A 15 5.63 12.92 9.69
N ASP A 16 5.73 14.05 10.40
CA ASP A 16 4.91 14.36 11.58
C ASP A 16 3.42 14.57 11.27
N LEU A 17 3.05 14.69 9.99
CA LEU A 17 1.65 14.78 9.52
C LEU A 17 1.14 13.48 8.90
N ILE A 18 2.00 12.47 8.74
CA ILE A 18 1.68 11.22 8.06
C ILE A 18 1.24 10.17 9.08
N ALA A 19 0.05 9.60 8.88
CA ALA A 19 -0.51 8.55 9.73
C ALA A 19 -0.18 7.14 9.24
N TRP A 20 0.23 6.99 7.97
CA TRP A 20 0.59 5.73 7.35
C TRP A 20 1.49 5.99 6.13
N GLY A 21 2.53 5.18 5.96
CA GLY A 21 3.49 5.30 4.85
C GLY A 21 3.48 4.08 3.92
N ALA A 22 3.85 4.29 2.65
CA ALA A 22 4.20 3.22 1.73
C ALA A 22 5.66 3.31 1.28
N ILE A 23 6.29 2.16 1.07
CA ILE A 23 7.51 2.03 0.26
C ILE A 23 7.12 1.39 -1.08
N GLY A 24 7.46 2.08 -2.16
CA GLY A 24 7.10 1.70 -3.52
C GLY A 24 7.76 0.40 -3.99
N ALA A 25 7.16 -0.26 -4.97
CA ALA A 25 7.61 -1.56 -5.49
C ALA A 25 9.05 -1.56 -6.03
N ARG A 26 9.58 -0.40 -6.44
CA ARG A 26 10.94 -0.22 -6.96
C ARG A 26 11.97 0.07 -5.87
N THR A 27 11.52 0.42 -4.66
CA THR A 27 12.36 0.79 -3.53
C THR A 27 12.21 -0.15 -2.34
N THR A 28 11.25 -1.09 -2.36
CA THR A 28 11.11 -2.16 -1.35
C THR A 28 12.39 -2.97 -1.14
N GLU A 29 13.17 -3.21 -2.20
CA GLU A 29 14.45 -3.94 -2.12
C GLU A 29 15.62 -3.04 -1.67
N SER A 30 15.44 -1.72 -1.64
CA SER A 30 16.47 -0.76 -1.26
C SER A 30 16.71 -0.79 0.25
N GLN A 31 17.95 -1.07 0.65
CA GLN A 31 18.36 -1.05 2.06
C GLN A 31 18.12 0.32 2.71
N VAL A 32 18.36 1.41 1.99
CA VAL A 32 18.17 2.77 2.52
C VAL A 32 16.70 3.04 2.86
N HIS A 33 15.75 2.46 2.11
CA HIS A 33 14.32 2.62 2.39
C HIS A 33 13.86 1.72 3.55
N ARG A 34 14.50 0.57 3.74
CA ARG A 34 14.26 -0.30 4.90
C ARG A 34 14.75 0.35 6.19
N GLU A 35 15.92 0.99 6.14
CA GLU A 35 16.48 1.82 7.21
C GLU A 35 15.61 3.05 7.51
N LEU A 36 15.07 3.71 6.48
CA LEU A 36 14.12 4.79 6.67
C LEU A 36 12.88 4.29 7.41
N ALA A 37 12.27 3.20 6.91
CA ALA A 37 11.04 2.65 7.46
C ALA A 37 11.18 2.20 8.92
N SER A 38 12.35 1.69 9.32
CA SER A 38 12.63 1.30 10.71
C SER A 38 12.63 2.48 11.70
N GLY A 39 12.75 3.72 11.19
CA GLY A 39 12.74 4.95 11.99
C GLY A 39 11.48 5.81 11.84
N LEU A 40 10.54 5.44 10.96
CA LEU A 40 9.30 6.20 10.79
C LEU A 40 8.36 5.99 11.98
N SER A 41 7.72 7.06 12.42
CA SER A 41 6.78 7.05 13.56
C SER A 41 5.33 6.70 13.16
N CYS A 42 5.15 6.00 12.04
CA CYS A 42 3.86 5.53 11.55
C CYS A 42 3.98 4.10 10.98
N PRO A 43 2.87 3.36 10.85
CA PRO A 43 2.86 2.10 10.14
C PRO A 43 3.33 2.24 8.68
N VAL A 44 4.02 1.22 8.16
CA VAL A 44 4.58 1.24 6.80
C VAL A 44 4.18 0.00 6.01
N GLY A 45 3.59 0.21 4.83
CA GLY A 45 3.30 -0.86 3.88
C GLY A 45 4.40 -1.00 2.82
N PHE A 46 4.92 -2.21 2.62
CA PHE A 46 5.88 -2.53 1.56
C PHE A 46 5.18 -3.18 0.37
N LYS A 47 5.25 -2.54 -0.81
CA LYS A 47 4.71 -3.13 -2.05
C LYS A 47 5.54 -4.33 -2.49
N ASN A 48 4.86 -5.39 -2.96
CA ASN A 48 5.55 -6.48 -3.67
C ASN A 48 6.26 -5.97 -4.94
N GLY A 49 7.24 -6.72 -5.43
CA GLY A 49 8.03 -6.36 -6.62
C GLY A 49 7.17 -6.17 -7.86
N THR A 50 7.65 -5.38 -8.82
CA THR A 50 6.90 -5.07 -10.05
C THR A 50 6.62 -6.31 -10.91
N ASP A 51 7.37 -7.39 -10.72
CA ASP A 51 7.17 -8.70 -11.35
C ASP A 51 6.20 -9.62 -10.59
N GLY A 52 5.76 -9.22 -9.39
CA GLY A 52 4.93 -10.01 -8.49
C GLY A 52 5.71 -10.64 -7.33
N ASN A 53 7.03 -10.46 -7.24
CA ASN A 53 7.84 -11.09 -6.22
C ASN A 53 7.48 -10.56 -4.82
N MET A 54 6.88 -11.43 -4.00
CA MET A 54 6.45 -11.06 -2.65
C MET A 54 7.59 -11.14 -1.63
N ARG A 55 8.60 -12.00 -1.87
CA ARG A 55 9.72 -12.19 -0.91
C ARG A 55 10.45 -10.90 -0.60
N ILE A 56 10.60 -10.01 -1.58
CA ILE A 56 11.26 -8.71 -1.35
C ILE A 56 10.54 -7.86 -0.31
N ALA A 57 9.21 -7.95 -0.22
CA ALA A 57 8.40 -7.21 0.74
C ALA A 57 8.50 -7.83 2.13
N VAL A 58 8.48 -9.17 2.22
CA VAL A 58 8.71 -9.89 3.49
C VAL A 58 10.10 -9.62 4.05
N ASP A 59 11.14 -9.66 3.22
CA ASP A 59 12.50 -9.34 3.64
C ASP A 59 12.63 -7.87 4.08
N ALA A 60 11.92 -6.96 3.40
CA ALA A 60 11.88 -5.55 3.78
C ALA A 60 11.22 -5.33 5.15
N ILE A 61 10.11 -6.02 5.44
CA ILE A 61 9.44 -5.97 6.75
C ILE A 61 10.38 -6.49 7.84
N ARG A 62 11.02 -7.65 7.64
CA ARG A 62 11.97 -8.19 8.63
C ARG A 62 13.13 -7.23 8.90
N SER A 63 13.62 -6.56 7.86
CA SER A 63 14.66 -5.55 7.99
C SER A 63 14.16 -4.33 8.76
N ALA A 64 12.99 -3.79 8.40
CA ALA A 64 12.40 -2.61 9.03
C ALA A 64 12.02 -2.84 10.50
N ASN A 65 11.64 -4.06 10.87
CA ASN A 65 11.36 -4.45 12.26
C ASN A 65 12.62 -4.46 13.15
N SER A 66 13.82 -4.37 12.57
CA SER A 66 15.09 -4.43 13.32
C SER A 66 15.68 -3.03 13.54
N PRO A 67 16.46 -2.82 14.62
CA PRO A 67 17.27 -1.61 14.79
C PRO A 67 18.30 -1.42 13.67
N HIS A 68 18.51 -0.18 13.24
CA HIS A 68 19.55 0.21 12.28
C HIS A 68 20.39 1.39 12.77
N HIS A 69 21.62 1.49 12.26
CA HIS A 69 22.49 2.67 12.36
C HIS A 69 22.94 3.11 10.97
N PHE A 70 22.59 4.33 10.56
CA PHE A 70 22.84 4.81 9.19
C PHE A 70 23.00 6.34 9.14
N LEU A 71 23.48 6.85 8.00
CA LEU A 71 23.61 8.28 7.76
C LEU A 71 22.28 8.86 7.26
N SER A 72 21.82 9.94 7.88
CA SER A 72 20.61 10.66 7.48
C SER A 72 20.75 12.16 7.69
N VAL A 73 19.71 12.92 7.31
CA VAL A 73 19.63 14.37 7.50
C VAL A 73 18.77 14.67 8.73
N THR A 74 19.22 15.57 9.59
CA THR A 74 18.48 16.02 10.77
C THR A 74 17.45 17.10 10.42
N LYS A 75 16.56 17.42 11.35
CA LYS A 75 15.62 18.56 11.22
C LYS A 75 16.30 19.92 11.02
N SER A 76 17.59 20.06 11.37
CA SER A 76 18.36 21.28 11.12
C SER A 76 19.07 21.29 9.76
N GLY A 77 18.88 20.26 8.92
CA GLY A 77 19.49 20.16 7.60
C GLY A 77 20.94 19.66 7.59
N HIS A 78 21.46 19.14 8.72
CA HIS A 78 22.81 18.60 8.80
C HIS A 78 22.81 17.08 8.64
N THR A 79 23.88 16.51 8.08
CA THR A 79 24.08 15.07 8.07
C THR A 79 24.48 14.57 9.46
N ALA A 80 23.87 13.48 9.91
CA ALA A 80 24.19 12.83 11.18
C ALA A 80 24.08 11.31 11.08
N ILE A 81 24.64 10.61 12.06
CA ILE A 81 24.39 9.19 12.27
C ILE A 81 23.09 9.08 13.08
N VAL A 82 22.13 8.32 12.57
CA VAL A 82 20.85 8.03 13.21
C VAL A 82 20.86 6.59 13.68
N SER A 83 20.24 6.35 14.84
CA SER A 83 19.91 5.02 15.35
C SER A 83 18.40 4.90 15.43
N THR A 84 17.87 3.78 14.93
CA THR A 84 16.44 3.46 14.97
C THR A 84 16.21 2.23 15.83
N VAL A 85 15.00 2.07 16.36
CA VAL A 85 14.62 0.94 17.22
C VAL A 85 13.94 -0.20 16.47
N GLY A 86 13.67 -0.01 15.18
CA GLY A 86 12.80 -0.90 14.41
C GLY A 86 11.36 -0.38 14.38
N ASN A 87 10.60 -0.80 13.36
CA ASN A 87 9.20 -0.49 13.19
C ASN A 87 8.42 -1.80 13.04
N GLU A 88 7.76 -2.24 14.11
CA GLU A 88 6.99 -3.49 14.13
C GLU A 88 5.65 -3.39 13.39
N ASP A 89 5.20 -2.17 13.08
CA ASP A 89 3.92 -1.89 12.41
C ASP A 89 4.05 -1.90 10.87
N CYS A 90 4.82 -2.85 10.35
CA CYS A 90 5.04 -3.05 8.92
C CYS A 90 4.16 -4.17 8.34
N HIS A 91 3.69 -4.01 7.10
CA HIS A 91 2.84 -5.01 6.42
C HIS A 91 3.07 -5.05 4.90
N VAL A 92 2.62 -6.12 4.26
CA VAL A 92 2.72 -6.30 2.80
C VAL A 92 1.58 -5.57 2.10
N ILE A 93 1.88 -4.97 0.93
CA ILE A 93 0.88 -4.49 -0.03
C ILE A 93 0.96 -5.34 -1.30
N LEU A 94 -0.12 -6.06 -1.61
CA LEU A 94 -0.31 -6.78 -2.87
C LEU A 94 -0.80 -5.82 -3.95
N ARG A 95 -0.01 -5.60 -5.00
CA ARG A 95 -0.25 -4.59 -6.05
C ARG A 95 -0.19 -5.14 -7.48
N GLY A 96 -0.27 -6.47 -7.60
CA GLY A 96 -0.08 -7.22 -8.84
C GLY A 96 1.39 -7.36 -9.22
N GLY A 97 1.63 -7.95 -10.39
CA GLY A 97 2.94 -8.15 -10.99
C GLY A 97 2.80 -8.34 -12.50
N LYS A 98 3.30 -9.47 -13.01
CA LYS A 98 2.96 -9.93 -14.36
C LYS A 98 1.46 -10.24 -14.50
N GLU A 99 0.88 -10.79 -13.44
CA GLU A 99 -0.56 -11.02 -13.30
C GLU A 99 -1.08 -10.28 -12.05
N PRO A 100 -2.39 -9.98 -11.98
CA PRO A 100 -3.02 -9.57 -10.73
C PRO A 100 -2.85 -10.62 -9.63
N ASN A 101 -2.81 -10.17 -8.38
CA ASN A 101 -2.59 -11.01 -7.20
C ASN A 101 -3.54 -10.67 -6.03
N PHE A 102 -4.79 -10.32 -6.34
CA PHE A 102 -5.82 -9.95 -5.36
C PHE A 102 -6.84 -11.07 -5.08
N ASP A 103 -6.82 -12.14 -5.87
CA ASP A 103 -7.75 -13.26 -5.75
C ASP A 103 -7.46 -14.11 -4.49
N PRO A 104 -8.42 -14.95 -4.04
CA PRO A 104 -8.26 -15.75 -2.83
C PRO A 104 -7.02 -16.65 -2.82
N VAL A 105 -6.62 -17.20 -3.96
CA VAL A 105 -5.45 -18.08 -4.06
C VAL A 105 -4.17 -17.28 -3.85
N SER A 106 -4.09 -16.10 -4.46
CA SER A 106 -2.98 -15.17 -4.28
C SER A 106 -2.88 -14.65 -2.83
N VAL A 107 -4.00 -14.31 -2.20
CA VAL A 107 -4.05 -13.88 -0.79
C VAL A 107 -3.57 -15.00 0.14
N ASP A 108 -4.05 -16.22 -0.06
CA ASP A 108 -3.64 -17.37 0.76
C ASP A 108 -2.15 -17.71 0.61
N ALA A 109 -1.65 -17.71 -0.64
CA ALA A 109 -0.24 -17.90 -0.93
C ALA A 109 0.63 -16.82 -0.27
N ALA A 110 0.20 -15.55 -0.33
CA ALA A 110 0.90 -14.45 0.32
C ALA A 110 0.92 -14.61 1.85
N CYS A 111 -0.24 -14.85 2.47
CA CYS A 111 -0.34 -15.06 3.91
C CYS A 111 0.48 -16.26 4.40
N THR A 112 0.53 -17.34 3.63
CA THR A 112 1.38 -18.51 3.91
C THR A 112 2.86 -18.14 3.93
N GLU A 113 3.34 -17.39 2.94
CA GLU A 113 4.74 -16.95 2.88
C GLU A 113 5.08 -15.93 3.99
N ILE A 114 4.16 -15.02 4.34
CA ILE A 114 4.32 -14.11 5.49
C ILE A 114 4.44 -14.91 6.80
N ALA A 115 3.57 -15.89 7.01
CA ALA A 115 3.58 -16.74 8.20
C ALA A 115 4.87 -17.58 8.31
N LYS A 116 5.36 -18.14 7.19
CA LYS A 116 6.64 -18.87 7.14
C LYS A 116 7.83 -18.01 7.58
N ALA A 117 7.75 -16.70 7.39
CA ALA A 117 8.76 -15.75 7.82
C ALA A 117 8.64 -15.33 9.30
N GLY A 118 7.68 -15.89 10.05
CA GLY A 118 7.42 -15.57 11.46
C GLY A 118 6.72 -14.23 11.68
N LEU A 119 6.12 -13.66 10.64
CA LEU A 119 5.39 -12.39 10.69
C LEU A 119 3.88 -12.65 10.83
N ALA A 120 3.16 -11.66 11.37
CA ALA A 120 1.69 -11.71 11.37
C ALA A 120 1.17 -11.72 9.93
N ALA A 121 0.41 -12.76 9.56
CA ALA A 121 -0.10 -12.98 8.21
C ALA A 121 -1.23 -11.99 7.84
N ARG A 122 -0.89 -10.71 7.74
CA ARG A 122 -1.79 -9.59 7.45
C ARG A 122 -1.26 -8.82 6.25
N LEU A 123 -2.16 -8.42 5.35
CA LEU A 123 -1.78 -7.69 4.14
C LEU A 123 -2.82 -6.65 3.74
N MET A 124 -2.38 -5.71 2.91
CA MET A 124 -3.21 -4.75 2.21
C MET A 124 -3.27 -5.13 0.72
N VAL A 125 -4.42 -4.89 0.07
CA VAL A 125 -4.58 -5.08 -1.38
C VAL A 125 -4.71 -3.73 -2.09
N ASP A 126 -3.80 -3.40 -2.99
CA ASP A 126 -3.86 -2.25 -3.89
C ASP A 126 -4.70 -2.63 -5.12
N PHE A 127 -5.82 -1.94 -5.31
CA PHE A 127 -6.78 -2.24 -6.37
C PHE A 127 -6.31 -1.76 -7.73
N SER A 128 -5.39 -0.80 -7.77
CA SER A 128 -4.90 -0.17 -8.99
C SER A 128 -3.69 -0.94 -9.56
N HIS A 129 -2.86 -0.24 -10.33
CA HIS A 129 -1.56 -0.71 -10.80
C HIS A 129 -1.59 -2.08 -11.51
N GLY A 130 -0.83 -3.06 -11.00
CA GLY A 130 -0.76 -4.39 -11.61
C GLY A 130 -2.07 -5.17 -11.45
N ASN A 131 -2.78 -4.94 -10.33
CA ASN A 131 -4.06 -5.58 -10.06
C ASN A 131 -5.18 -5.10 -11.00
N SER A 132 -5.17 -3.81 -11.36
CA SER A 132 -6.09 -3.28 -12.38
C SER A 132 -5.59 -3.42 -13.81
N ARG A 133 -4.45 -4.08 -14.05
CA ARG A 133 -3.78 -4.11 -15.37
C ARG A 133 -3.59 -2.70 -15.97
N LYS A 134 -3.39 -1.70 -15.11
CA LYS A 134 -3.35 -0.27 -15.44
C LYS A 134 -4.62 0.28 -16.12
N GLN A 135 -5.76 -0.41 -15.96
CA GLN A 135 -7.05 0.02 -16.46
C GLN A 135 -7.90 0.44 -15.26
N PHE A 136 -8.02 1.74 -15.03
CA PHE A 136 -8.57 2.29 -13.79
C PHE A 136 -9.98 1.78 -13.43
N LYS A 137 -10.83 1.46 -14.42
CA LYS A 137 -12.15 0.86 -14.18
C LYS A 137 -12.12 -0.56 -13.62
N LEU A 138 -11.05 -1.32 -13.89
CA LEU A 138 -10.89 -2.67 -13.33
C LEU A 138 -10.66 -2.64 -11.81
N GLN A 139 -10.40 -1.48 -11.20
CA GLN A 139 -10.40 -1.35 -9.74
C GLN A 139 -11.74 -1.77 -9.12
N LEU A 140 -12.86 -1.62 -9.84
CA LEU A 140 -14.18 -2.09 -9.40
C LEU A 140 -14.26 -3.62 -9.35
N GLU A 141 -13.67 -4.32 -10.31
CA GLU A 141 -13.61 -5.79 -10.30
C GLU A 141 -12.71 -6.30 -9.15
N VAL A 142 -11.61 -5.60 -8.87
CA VAL A 142 -10.78 -5.91 -7.70
C VAL A 142 -11.57 -5.69 -6.41
N SER A 143 -12.33 -4.59 -6.33
CA SER A 143 -13.24 -4.30 -5.21
C SER A 143 -14.27 -5.41 -5.01
N ASP A 144 -14.91 -5.89 -6.08
CA ASP A 144 -15.88 -6.99 -6.03
C ASP A 144 -15.28 -8.27 -5.43
N SER A 145 -14.09 -8.66 -5.91
CA SER A 145 -13.39 -9.85 -5.44
C SER A 145 -12.97 -9.74 -3.97
N VAL A 146 -12.39 -8.59 -3.58
CA VAL A 146 -11.94 -8.36 -2.20
C VAL A 146 -13.13 -8.24 -1.26
N ALA A 147 -14.21 -7.57 -1.66
CA ALA A 147 -15.44 -7.50 -0.87
C ALA A 147 -16.06 -8.89 -0.66
N ALA A 148 -16.05 -9.76 -1.68
CA ALA A 148 -16.53 -11.13 -1.55
C ALA A 148 -15.68 -11.95 -0.56
N GLN A 149 -14.35 -11.79 -0.59
CA GLN A 149 -13.43 -12.43 0.37
C GLN A 149 -13.71 -11.96 1.80
N LEU A 150 -13.81 -10.63 2.01
CA LEU A 150 -14.11 -10.06 3.31
C LEU A 150 -15.45 -10.58 3.84
N ALA A 151 -16.52 -10.52 3.05
CA ALA A 151 -17.82 -11.04 3.43
C ALA A 151 -17.82 -12.56 3.70
N GLY A 152 -16.92 -13.29 3.06
CA GLY A 152 -16.70 -14.73 3.24
C GLY A 152 -15.83 -15.12 4.44
N GLY A 153 -15.45 -14.17 5.32
CA GLY A 153 -14.68 -14.47 6.53
C GLY A 153 -13.18 -14.21 6.45
N GLU A 154 -12.68 -13.63 5.35
CA GLU A 154 -11.24 -13.35 5.25
C GLU A 154 -10.82 -12.23 6.21
N GLU A 155 -10.12 -12.58 7.30
CA GLU A 155 -9.63 -11.65 8.32
C GLU A 155 -8.23 -11.09 8.03
N ARG A 156 -7.47 -11.75 7.15
CA ARG A 156 -6.04 -11.43 6.91
C ARG A 156 -5.87 -10.20 6.02
N ILE A 157 -6.89 -9.81 5.26
CA ILE A 157 -6.94 -8.54 4.53
C ILE A 157 -7.30 -7.43 5.52
N VAL A 158 -6.29 -6.63 5.91
CA VAL A 158 -6.42 -5.58 6.93
C VAL A 158 -6.62 -4.18 6.34
N GLY A 159 -6.46 -4.03 5.03
CA GLY A 159 -6.65 -2.76 4.35
C GLY A 159 -6.69 -2.90 2.83
N VAL A 160 -7.08 -1.81 2.18
CA VAL A 160 -7.08 -1.69 0.72
C VAL A 160 -6.51 -0.34 0.32
N MET A 161 -5.98 -0.25 -0.90
CA MET A 161 -5.51 0.99 -1.52
C MET A 161 -6.23 1.18 -2.86
N VAL A 162 -6.73 2.40 -3.13
CA VAL A 162 -7.54 2.72 -4.31
C VAL A 162 -7.06 4.05 -4.88
N GLU A 163 -6.88 4.12 -6.19
CA GLU A 163 -6.56 5.37 -6.89
C GLU A 163 -7.85 6.03 -7.39
N SER A 164 -8.24 7.09 -6.68
CA SER A 164 -9.48 7.83 -6.85
C SER A 164 -9.20 9.32 -7.00
N HIS A 165 -10.01 10.00 -7.80
CA HIS A 165 -10.01 11.46 -7.92
C HIS A 165 -11.43 11.97 -8.21
N LEU A 166 -11.63 13.29 -8.18
CA LEU A 166 -12.93 13.91 -8.48
C LEU A 166 -13.45 13.52 -9.88
N VAL A 167 -12.55 13.56 -10.88
CA VAL A 167 -12.79 13.21 -12.28
C VAL A 167 -11.96 11.97 -12.62
N GLU A 168 -12.57 11.02 -13.33
CA GLU A 168 -11.91 9.78 -13.73
C GLU A 168 -10.81 9.97 -14.78
N GLY A 169 -10.03 8.92 -14.96
CA GLY A 169 -9.00 8.85 -15.98
C GLY A 169 -7.75 9.63 -15.59
N ARG A 170 -6.98 10.02 -16.60
CA ARG A 170 -5.81 10.88 -16.48
C ARG A 170 -5.80 11.89 -17.62
N GLN A 171 -5.02 12.95 -17.44
CA GLN A 171 -4.68 13.92 -18.45
C GLN A 171 -3.16 14.07 -18.54
N ASP A 172 -2.67 14.52 -19.70
CA ASP A 172 -1.26 14.81 -19.90
C ASP A 172 -0.95 16.26 -19.50
N LEU A 173 0.16 16.47 -18.81
CA LEU A 173 0.67 17.81 -18.54
C LEU A 173 1.18 18.43 -19.84
N SER A 174 0.53 19.50 -20.29
CA SER A 174 0.91 20.24 -21.50
C SER A 174 0.89 21.75 -21.23
N PRO A 175 1.95 22.50 -21.62
CA PRO A 175 1.98 23.96 -21.44
C PRO A 175 0.86 24.70 -22.19
N GLU A 176 0.30 24.07 -23.23
CA GLU A 176 -0.66 24.69 -24.15
C GLU A 176 -2.12 24.38 -23.80
N LYS A 177 -2.37 23.47 -22.85
CA LYS A 177 -3.72 23.04 -22.47
C LYS A 177 -3.99 23.37 -21.02
N GLU A 178 -5.12 24.01 -20.78
CA GLU A 178 -5.65 24.15 -19.43
C GLU A 178 -6.00 22.75 -18.88
N LEU A 179 -5.58 22.47 -17.64
CA LEU A 179 -5.85 21.20 -17.00
C LEU A 179 -7.30 21.12 -16.54
N THR A 180 -7.94 19.98 -16.77
CA THR A 180 -9.23 19.65 -16.17
C THR A 180 -9.06 19.61 -14.66
N TYR A 181 -9.78 20.48 -13.95
CA TYR A 181 -9.79 20.47 -12.50
C TYR A 181 -10.22 19.10 -11.96
N GLY A 182 -9.47 18.59 -10.98
CA GLY A 182 -9.84 17.34 -10.33
C GLY A 182 -9.60 16.08 -11.15
N GLN A 183 -8.78 16.11 -12.19
CA GLN A 183 -8.37 14.93 -12.97
C GLN A 183 -6.86 14.67 -12.81
N SER A 184 -6.47 13.41 -12.59
CA SER A 184 -5.07 13.02 -12.36
C SER A 184 -4.15 13.36 -13.54
N ILE A 185 -2.91 13.78 -13.28
CA ILE A 185 -1.85 13.95 -14.30
C ILE A 185 -0.89 12.75 -14.38
N THR A 186 -1.01 11.79 -13.47
CA THR A 186 -0.17 10.59 -13.37
C THR A 186 -0.95 9.36 -13.81
N ASP A 187 -1.14 8.37 -12.94
CA ASP A 187 -1.94 7.18 -13.23
C ASP A 187 -3.44 7.55 -13.25
N ALA A 188 -4.22 6.79 -14.03
CA ALA A 188 -5.64 7.04 -14.19
C ALA A 188 -6.42 6.60 -12.95
N CYS A 189 -7.31 7.47 -12.46
CA CYS A 189 -8.12 7.22 -11.27
C CYS A 189 -9.58 6.88 -11.60
N ILE A 190 -10.29 6.21 -10.68
CA ILE A 190 -11.75 6.21 -10.71
C ILE A 190 -12.30 7.58 -10.28
N ASN A 191 -13.52 7.92 -10.72
CA ASN A 191 -14.18 9.16 -10.33
C ASN A 191 -14.79 9.08 -8.91
N TRP A 192 -15.34 10.20 -8.47
CA TRP A 192 -16.04 10.31 -7.18
C TRP A 192 -17.19 9.31 -7.01
N ASP A 193 -18.04 9.14 -8.01
CA ASP A 193 -19.21 8.25 -7.91
C ASP A 193 -18.80 6.79 -7.74
N ASP A 194 -17.79 6.33 -8.49
CA ASP A 194 -17.26 4.98 -8.33
C ASP A 194 -16.51 4.83 -6.99
N SER A 195 -15.92 5.90 -6.48
CA SER A 195 -15.29 5.88 -5.15
C SER A 195 -16.31 5.64 -4.05
N LEU A 196 -17.48 6.28 -4.12
CA LEU A 196 -18.57 6.04 -3.17
C LEU A 196 -19.05 4.58 -3.24
N LYS A 197 -19.20 4.02 -4.44
CA LYS A 197 -19.59 2.61 -4.62
C LYS A 197 -18.59 1.65 -3.95
N VAL A 198 -17.30 1.85 -4.20
CA VAL A 198 -16.23 1.03 -3.59
C VAL A 198 -16.28 1.12 -2.06
N LEU A 199 -16.41 2.33 -1.51
CA LEU A 199 -16.48 2.54 -0.06
C LEU A 199 -17.72 1.88 0.56
N ASP A 200 -18.90 2.05 -0.04
CA ASP A 200 -20.14 1.45 0.45
C ASP A 200 -20.10 -0.09 0.38
N GLN A 201 -19.54 -0.63 -0.70
CA GLN A 201 -19.37 -2.06 -0.89
C GLN A 201 -18.43 -2.66 0.15
N LEU A 202 -17.26 -2.06 0.36
CA LEU A 202 -16.30 -2.52 1.38
C LEU A 202 -16.88 -2.41 2.78
N ALA A 203 -17.61 -1.33 3.07
CA ALA A 203 -18.30 -1.18 4.35
C ALA A 203 -19.36 -2.27 4.57
N ALA A 204 -20.12 -2.63 3.53
CA ALA A 204 -21.08 -3.74 3.59
C ALA A 204 -20.39 -5.09 3.80
N ALA A 205 -19.29 -5.35 3.10
CA ALA A 205 -18.52 -6.58 3.24
C ALA A 205 -17.93 -6.76 4.64
N VAL A 206 -17.35 -5.70 5.22
CA VAL A 206 -16.85 -5.72 6.60
C VAL A 206 -17.97 -5.97 7.62
N ARG A 207 -19.16 -5.38 7.41
CA ARG A 207 -20.32 -5.68 8.27
C ARG A 207 -20.75 -7.15 8.15
N ALA A 208 -20.80 -7.69 6.94
CA ALA A 208 -21.14 -9.09 6.71
C ALA A 208 -20.15 -10.03 7.41
N ARG A 209 -18.84 -9.74 7.32
CA ARG A 209 -17.79 -10.50 8.01
C ARG A 209 -18.02 -10.57 9.52
N ARG A 210 -18.27 -9.42 10.16
CA ARG A 210 -18.54 -9.33 11.60
C ARG A 210 -19.79 -10.10 12.03
N VAL A 211 -20.81 -10.17 11.17
CA VAL A 211 -22.02 -10.95 11.45
C VAL A 211 -21.73 -12.45 11.37
N ALA A 212 -20.91 -12.88 10.40
CA ALA A 212 -20.48 -14.27 10.30
C ALA A 212 -19.60 -14.68 11.49
N GLU A 213 -18.60 -13.87 11.86
CA GLU A 213 -17.73 -14.08 13.03
C GLU A 213 -18.54 -14.19 14.34
N ALA A 214 -19.61 -13.39 14.50
CA ALA A 214 -20.45 -13.42 15.70
C ALA A 214 -21.42 -14.62 15.75
N ALA A 215 -21.59 -15.34 14.64
CA ALA A 215 -22.47 -16.50 14.54
C ALA A 215 -21.73 -17.83 14.79
N GLU A 216 -20.39 -17.82 14.82
CA GLU A 216 -19.51 -18.94 15.19
C GLU A 216 -19.26 -19.01 16.70
#